data_AF-A0AB39TKH6-F1
#
_entry.id   AF-A0AB39TKH6-F1
#
_cell.length_a   1.000
_cell.length_b   1.000
_cell.length_c   1.000
_cell.angle_alpha   90.00
_cell.angle_beta   90.00
_cell.angle_gamma   90.00
#
_symmetry.space_group_name_H-M   'P 1'
#
loop_
_entity.id
_entity.type
_entity.pdbx_description
1 polymer ?
#
loop_
_entity_poly.entity_id
_entity_poly.type
_entity_poly.pdbx_seq_one_letter_code
_entity_poly.pdbx_strand_id
1 'polypeptide(L)'
;MADQVTVDPQALTASSGVAKTLAEEVDQPVKDALTSATTAAGQLTGWSIAAGLGKLGTDWKAPLDALKKRLTDTGTNLQASATAHAHNEQATADAWKQPQKAAQ
;
A
#
# COMPACT_ATOMS: atom_id res chain seq x y z
N MET A 1 -24.33 15.67 17.35
CA MET A 1 -23.91 16.35 16.11
C MET A 1 -22.98 15.39 15.41
N ALA A 2 -23.36 14.85 14.26
CA ALA A 2 -22.49 13.96 13.50
C ALA A 2 -21.44 14.83 12.80
N ASP A 3 -20.16 14.53 12.99
CA ASP A 3 -19.09 15.13 12.20
C ASP A 3 -19.38 14.89 10.72
N GLN A 4 -19.31 15.95 9.92
CA GLN A 4 -19.46 15.85 8.48
C GLN A 4 -18.22 15.13 7.93
N VAL A 5 -18.37 13.86 7.60
CA VAL A 5 -17.33 13.06 6.93
C VAL A 5 -17.24 13.52 5.49
N THR A 6 -16.26 14.38 5.20
CA THR A 6 -15.93 14.82 3.83
C THR A 6 -14.85 13.92 3.25
N VAL A 7 -15.08 13.39 2.05
CA VAL A 7 -14.08 12.60 1.31
C VAL A 7 -13.52 13.46 0.18
N ASP A 8 -12.20 13.48 0.04
CA ASP A 8 -11.50 14.12 -1.08
C ASP A 8 -10.92 13.04 -2.03
N PRO A 9 -11.58 12.75 -3.16
CA PRO A 9 -11.11 11.73 -4.11
C PRO A 9 -9.74 12.05 -4.74
N GLN A 10 -9.37 13.33 -4.86
CA GLN A 10 -8.06 13.71 -5.42
C GLN A 10 -6.95 13.39 -4.43
N ALA A 11 -7.15 13.75 -3.16
CA ALA A 11 -6.21 13.40 -2.09
C ALA A 11 -6.04 11.89 -1.94
N LEU A 12 -7.13 11.12 -2.05
CA LEU A 12 -7.09 9.66 -2.03
C LEU A 12 -6.32 9.08 -3.23
N THR A 13 -6.52 9.62 -4.44
CA THR A 13 -5.81 9.18 -5.64
C THR A 13 -4.31 9.49 -5.56
N ALA A 14 -3.95 10.68 -5.09
CA ALA A 14 -2.56 11.04 -4.86
C ALA A 14 -1.89 10.11 -3.82
N SER A 15 -2.58 9.86 -2.70
CA SER A 15 -2.10 8.96 -1.65
C SER A 15 -1.97 7.51 -2.13
N SER A 16 -2.87 7.06 -3.02
CA SER A 16 -2.79 5.77 -3.71
C SER A 16 -1.49 5.64 -4.51
N GLY A 17 -1.14 6.68 -5.27
CA GLY A 17 0.11 6.74 -6.03
C GLY A 17 1.33 6.64 -5.11
N VAL A 18 1.38 7.48 -4.07
CA VAL A 18 2.48 7.47 -3.09
C VAL A 18 2.66 6.10 -2.43
N ALA A 19 1.57 5.46 -1.99
CA ALA A 19 1.65 4.15 -1.35
C ALA A 19 2.22 3.07 -2.29
N LYS A 20 1.87 3.11 -3.58
CA LYS A 20 2.40 2.18 -4.59
C LYS A 20 3.89 2.46 -4.87
N THR A 21 4.28 3.72 -5.03
CA THR A 21 5.68 4.10 -5.20
C THR A 21 6.53 3.66 -4.02
N LEU A 22 6.08 3.86 -2.78
CA LEU A 22 6.78 3.36 -1.58
C LEU A 22 6.94 1.83 -1.59
N ALA A 23 5.94 1.10 -2.07
CA ALA A 23 6.02 -0.36 -2.21
C ALA A 23 7.06 -0.80 -3.25
N GLU A 24 7.29 0.01 -4.29
CA GLU A 24 8.32 -0.22 -5.30
C GLU A 24 9.71 0.16 -4.77
N GLU A 25 9.83 1.33 -4.14
CA GLU A 25 11.09 1.87 -3.60
C GLU A 25 11.70 0.99 -2.49
N VAL A 26 10.88 0.32 -1.69
CA VAL A 26 11.37 -0.56 -0.61
C VAL A 26 11.88 -1.91 -1.12
N ASP A 27 11.52 -2.34 -2.34
CA ASP A 27 11.82 -3.69 -2.83
C ASP A 27 13.32 -3.94 -3.02
N GLN A 28 14.02 -3.01 -3.68
CA GLN A 28 15.45 -3.16 -3.96
C GLN A 28 16.31 -3.08 -2.69
N PRO A 29 16.14 -2.08 -1.79
CA PRO A 29 16.90 -2.02 -0.53
C PRO A 29 16.74 -3.28 0.34
N VAL A 30 15.53 -3.88 0.36
CA VAL A 30 15.28 -5.13 1.08
C VAL A 30 16.06 -6.30 0.48
N LYS A 31 16.03 -6.45 -0.85
CA LYS A 31 16.81 -7.48 -1.55
C LYS A 31 18.31 -7.32 -1.32
N ASP A 32 18.81 -6.09 -1.35
CA ASP A 32 20.21 -5.79 -1.12
C ASP A 32 20.62 -6.16 0.31
N ALA A 33 19.82 -5.77 1.31
CA ALA A 33 20.08 -6.11 2.72
C ALA A 33 20.11 -7.63 2.96
N LEU A 34 19.15 -8.37 2.38
CA LEU A 34 19.11 -9.83 2.45
C LEU A 34 20.34 -10.48 1.79
N THR A 35 20.73 -9.97 0.64
CA THR A 35 21.90 -10.45 -0.11
C THR A 35 23.19 -10.19 0.67
N SER A 36 23.36 -9.00 1.23
CA SER A 36 24.50 -8.64 2.06
C SER A 36 24.57 -9.50 3.32
N ALA A 37 23.46 -9.72 4.03
CA ALA A 37 23.42 -10.56 5.22
C ALA A 37 23.79 -12.02 4.90
N THR A 38 23.26 -12.56 3.79
CA THR A 38 23.58 -13.93 3.34
C THR A 38 25.03 -14.07 2.93
N THR A 39 25.56 -13.08 2.21
CA THR A 39 26.96 -13.05 1.76
C THR A 39 27.91 -13.00 2.96
N ALA A 40 27.66 -12.09 3.91
CA ALA A 40 28.46 -11.97 5.11
C ALA A 40 28.38 -13.24 5.97
N ALA A 41 27.20 -13.86 6.10
CA ALA A 41 27.07 -15.14 6.79
C ALA A 41 27.92 -16.25 6.13
N GLY A 42 27.93 -16.31 4.80
CA GLY A 42 28.77 -17.25 4.04
C GLY A 42 30.27 -17.01 4.25
N GLN A 43 30.71 -15.75 4.23
CA GLN A 43 32.11 -15.37 4.49
C GLN A 43 32.57 -15.69 5.92
N LEU A 44 31.65 -15.72 6.88
CA LEU A 44 31.92 -16.03 8.28
C LEU A 44 31.74 -17.53 8.60
N THR A 45 31.61 -18.40 7.61
CA THR A 45 31.46 -19.84 7.83
C THR A 45 32.57 -20.38 8.74
N GLY A 46 32.18 -21.15 9.76
CA GLY A 46 33.09 -21.64 10.81
C GLY A 46 33.18 -20.75 12.05
N TRP A 47 32.62 -19.54 12.00
CA TRP A 47 32.51 -18.63 13.15
C TRP A 47 31.13 -18.74 13.77
N SER A 48 31.04 -18.63 15.10
CA SER A 48 29.79 -18.80 15.85
C SER A 48 28.68 -17.82 15.45
N ILE A 49 29.03 -16.65 14.90
CA ILE A 49 28.08 -15.59 14.53
C ILE A 49 27.40 -15.81 13.17
N ALA A 50 27.96 -16.63 12.29
CA ALA A 50 27.49 -16.79 10.91
C ALA A 50 26.02 -17.26 10.83
N ALA A 51 25.67 -18.26 11.64
CA ALA A 51 24.31 -18.79 11.70
C ALA A 51 23.29 -17.74 12.18
N GLY A 52 23.67 -16.93 13.17
CA GLY A 52 22.81 -15.85 13.68
C GLY A 52 22.55 -14.78 12.62
N LEU A 53 23.58 -14.41 11.86
CA LEU A 53 23.46 -13.40 10.80
C LEU A 53 22.58 -13.89 9.64
N GLY A 54 22.75 -15.14 9.20
CA GLY A 54 21.93 -15.74 8.16
C GLY A 54 20.46 -15.92 8.58
N LYS A 55 20.23 -16.29 9.85
CA LYS A 55 18.90 -16.38 10.42
C LYS A 55 18.24 -15.00 10.50
N LEU A 56 18.95 -13.99 10.96
CA LEU A 56 18.45 -12.61 11.04
C LEU A 56 17.98 -12.11 9.66
N GLY A 57 18.78 -12.30 8.62
CA GLY A 57 18.38 -11.96 7.26
C GLY A 57 17.09 -12.67 6.86
N THR A 58 17.02 -13.99 7.05
CA THR A 58 15.85 -14.80 6.70
C THR A 58 14.59 -14.41 7.47
N ASP A 59 14.72 -14.14 8.77
CA ASP A 59 13.61 -13.74 9.66
C ASP A 59 12.98 -12.41 9.22
N TRP A 60 13.77 -11.47 8.70
CA TRP A 60 13.28 -10.18 8.21
C TRP A 60 12.56 -10.26 6.87
N LYS A 61 12.77 -11.32 6.08
CA LYS A 61 12.15 -11.47 4.77
C LYS A 61 10.62 -11.40 4.84
N ALA A 62 10.00 -12.21 5.69
CA ALA A 62 8.54 -12.29 5.75
C ALA A 62 7.87 -10.98 6.22
N PRO A 63 8.34 -10.30 7.28
CA PRO A 63 7.85 -8.97 7.66
C PRO A 63 7.99 -7.92 6.56
N LEU A 64 9.09 -7.92 5.81
CA LEU A 64 9.33 -6.95 4.73
C LEU A 64 8.44 -7.22 3.50
N ASP A 65 8.25 -8.49 3.14
CA ASP A 65 7.29 -8.88 2.11
C ASP A 65 5.85 -8.48 2.51
N ALA A 66 5.50 -8.65 3.79
CA ALA A 66 4.21 -8.23 4.33
C ALA A 66 4.04 -6.69 4.32
N LEU A 67 5.09 -5.94 4.62
CA LEU A 67 5.09 -4.47 4.53
C LEU A 67 4.81 -4.01 3.10
N LYS A 68 5.56 -4.57 2.12
CA LYS A 68 5.36 -4.28 0.70
C LYS A 68 3.91 -4.55 0.29
N LYS A 69 3.38 -5.72 0.66
CA LYS A 69 1.98 -6.08 0.40
C LYS A 69 1.01 -5.06 0.99
N ARG A 70 1.20 -4.65 2.25
CA ARG A 70 0.31 -3.67 2.91
C ARG A 70 0.32 -2.31 2.21
N LEU A 71 1.47 -1.86 1.72
CA LEU A 71 1.58 -0.62 0.95
C LEU A 71 0.81 -0.72 -0.38
N THR A 72 0.98 -1.83 -1.11
CA THR A 72 0.23 -2.09 -2.35
C THR A 72 -1.28 -2.18 -2.12
N ASP A 73 -1.70 -2.91 -1.09
CA ASP A 73 -3.11 -3.07 -0.72
C ASP A 73 -3.71 -1.72 -0.30
N THR A 74 -2.96 -0.91 0.47
CA THR A 74 -3.36 0.46 0.85
C THR A 74 -3.57 1.33 -0.39
N GLY A 75 -2.62 1.33 -1.33
CA GLY A 75 -2.76 2.09 -2.56
C GLY A 75 -3.98 1.66 -3.39
N THR A 76 -4.22 0.35 -3.48
CA THR A 76 -5.40 -0.21 -4.16
C THR A 76 -6.71 0.24 -3.49
N ASN A 77 -6.78 0.18 -2.16
CA ASN A 77 -7.98 0.54 -1.41
C ASN A 77 -8.29 2.04 -1.47
N LEU A 78 -7.26 2.90 -1.44
CA LEU A 78 -7.41 4.34 -1.62
C LEU A 78 -7.96 4.68 -3.01
N GLN A 79 -7.42 4.02 -4.05
CA GLN A 79 -7.92 4.18 -5.41
C GLN A 79 -9.39 3.74 -5.54
N ALA A 80 -9.71 2.56 -4.99
CA ALA A 80 -11.08 2.03 -5.02
C ALA A 80 -12.05 2.96 -4.29
N SER A 81 -11.64 3.53 -3.16
CA SER A 81 -12.44 4.50 -2.39
C SER A 81 -12.71 5.78 -3.18
N ALA A 82 -11.69 6.32 -3.87
CA ALA A 82 -11.86 7.48 -4.73
C ALA A 82 -12.85 7.22 -5.89
N THR A 83 -12.72 6.06 -6.54
CA THR A 83 -13.61 5.65 -7.64
C THR A 83 -15.05 5.43 -7.15
N ALA A 84 -15.22 4.75 -6.02
CA ALA A 84 -16.54 4.51 -5.44
C ALA A 84 -17.22 5.84 -5.05
N HIS A 85 -16.47 6.78 -4.48
CA HIS A 85 -17.00 8.10 -4.17
C HIS A 85 -17.48 8.83 -5.42
N ALA A 86 -16.66 8.87 -6.48
CA ALA A 86 -17.05 9.53 -7.74
C ALA A 86 -18.30 8.90 -8.37
N HIS A 87 -18.41 7.57 -8.34
CA HIS A 87 -19.59 6.86 -8.82
C HIS A 87 -20.84 7.19 -7.99
N ASN A 88 -20.73 7.22 -6.66
CA ASN A 88 -21.84 7.54 -5.77
C ASN A 88 -22.33 8.97 -5.95
N GLU A 89 -21.42 9.93 -6.12
CA GLU A 89 -21.76 11.33 -6.42
C GLU A 89 -22.53 11.45 -7.75
N GLN A 90 -22.05 10.77 -8.79
CA GLN A 90 -22.72 10.76 -10.11
C GLN A 90 -24.12 10.15 -10.04
N ALA A 91 -24.25 8.98 -9.40
CA ALA A 91 -25.52 8.29 -9.24
C ALA A 91 -26.53 9.15 -8.44
N THR A 92 -26.05 9.84 -7.40
CA THR A 92 -26.84 10.78 -6.62
C THR A 92 -27.29 11.96 -7.48
N ALA A 93 -26.37 12.60 -8.21
CA ALA A 93 -26.69 13.71 -9.10
C ALA A 93 -27.71 13.33 -10.18
N ASP A 94 -27.63 12.14 -10.74
CA ASP A 94 -28.59 11.65 -11.74
C ASP A 94 -29.94 11.29 -11.13
N ALA A 95 -29.96 10.71 -9.93
CA ALA A 95 -31.19 10.47 -9.18
C ALA A 95 -31.92 11.77 -8.83
N TRP A 96 -31.22 12.88 -8.60
CA TRP A 96 -31.84 14.19 -8.39
C TRP A 96 -32.36 14.86 -9.66
N LYS A 97 -31.88 14.47 -10.86
CA LYS A 97 -32.41 14.96 -12.15
C LYS A 97 -33.72 14.27 -12.56
N GLN A 98 -33.97 13.05 -12.08
CA GLN A 98 -35.15 12.26 -12.46
C GLN A 98 -36.51 12.75 -11.91
N PRO A 99 -36.66 13.34 -10.70
CA PRO A 99 -37.95 13.78 -10.17
C PRO A 99 -38.46 15.08 -10.82
N GLN A 100 -37.60 15.84 -11.52
CA GLN A 100 -37.99 17.10 -12.17
C GLN A 100 -38.68 16.90 -13.53
N LYS A 101 -38.65 15.69 -14.12
CA LYS A 101 -39.32 15.40 -15.40
C LYS A 101 -40.76 14.89 -15.27
N ALA A 102 -41.23 14.58 -14.05
CA ALA A 102 -42.58 14.06 -13.82
C ALA A 102 -43.58 15.13 -13.33
N ALA A 103 -43.15 16.39 -13.23
CA ALA A 103 -43.97 17.53 -12.82
C ALA A 103 -43.84 18.68 -13.84
N GLN A 104 -44.22 18.43 -15.10
CA GLN A 104 -44.55 19.44 -16.11
C GLN A 104 -45.72 18.93 -16.94
#